data_AF-A0A1I0CMP6-F1
#
_entry.id   AF-A0A1I0CMP6-F1
#
_cell.length_a   1.000
_cell.length_b   1.000
_cell.length_c   1.000
_cell.angle_alpha   90.00
_cell.angle_beta   90.00
_cell.angle_gamma   90.00
#
_symmetry.space_group_name_H-M   'P 1'
#
loop_
_entity.id
_entity.type
_entity.pdbx_description
1 polymer ?
#
loop_
_entity_poly.entity_id
_entity_poly.type
_entity_poly.pdbx_seq_one_letter_code
_entity_poly.pdbx_strand_id
1 'polypeptide(L)' 'TTNAVEGYHRQVRKITKTKGVFPTNHALYKLVYLAYRNIRKKWTMPLANWGQTAQQLAIKFGDRFKIM' A
#
# COMPACT_ATOMS: atom_id res chain seq x y z
N THR A 1 -4.39 14.91 5.76
CA THR A 1 -3.87 13.53 5.73
C THR A 1 -2.92 13.41 4.56
N THR A 2 -1.67 12.97 4.78
CA THR A 2 -0.80 12.63 3.65
C THR A 2 -1.38 11.37 3.01
N ASN A 3 -1.86 11.50 1.77
CA ASN A 3 -2.58 10.46 1.05
C ASN A 3 -1.79 9.13 1.08
N ALA A 4 -2.41 8.02 1.50
CA ALA A 4 -1.73 6.71 1.63
C ALA A 4 -1.01 6.29 0.34
N VAL A 5 -1.59 6.65 -0.81
CA VAL A 5 -1.02 6.44 -2.14
C VAL A 5 0.24 7.29 -2.36
N GLU A 6 0.22 8.56 -1.96
CA GLU A 6 1.40 9.44 -2.05
C GLU A 6 2.53 8.95 -1.14
N GLY A 7 2.20 8.44 0.05
CA GLY A 7 3.16 7.83 0.97
C GLY A 7 3.89 6.64 0.33
N TYR A 8 3.16 5.77 -0.37
CA TYR A 8 3.74 4.67 -1.15
C TYR A 8 4.62 5.19 -2.29
N HIS A 9 4.10 6.10 -3.14
CA HIS A 9 4.85 6.66 -4.27
C HIS A 9 6.14 7.36 -3.85
N ARG A 10 6.12 8.08 -2.72
CA ARG A 10 7.32 8.71 -2.16
C ARG A 10 8.41 7.67 -1.84
N GLN A 11 8.04 6.52 -1.28
CA GLN A 11 9.00 5.47 -0.97
C GLN A 11 9.56 4.80 -2.22
N VAL A 12 8.73 4.57 -3.24
CA VAL A 12 9.18 4.04 -4.53
C VAL A 12 10.15 5.02 -5.19
N ARG A 13 9.81 6.32 -5.28
CA ARG A 13 10.68 7.36 -5.84
C ARG A 13 12.00 7.47 -5.06
N LYS A 14 11.98 7.33 -3.73
CA LYS A 14 13.21 7.36 -2.91
C LYS A 14 14.19 6.26 -3.30
N ILE A 15 13.70 5.09 -3.69
CA ILE A 15 14.53 3.94 -4.07
C ILE A 15 14.99 4.04 -5.53
N THR A 16 14.17 4.60 -6.41
CA THR A 16 14.50 4.72 -7.84
C THR A 16 15.32 5.96 -8.18
N LYS A 17 15.28 7.04 -7.38
CA LYS A 17 15.97 8.32 -7.69
C LYS A 17 17.48 8.22 -7.93
N THR A 18 18.14 7.21 -7.37
CA THR A 18 19.59 7.00 -7.50
C THR A 18 19.95 5.90 -8.49
N LYS A 19 18.96 5.25 -9.11
CA LYS A 19 19.19 4.21 -10.11
C LYS A 19 19.24 4.84 -11.49
N GLY A 20 20.25 4.46 -12.28
CA GLY A 20 20.35 4.79 -13.71
C GLY A 20 19.34 4.01 -14.54
N VAL A 21 19.58 3.94 -15.86
CA VAL A 21 18.72 3.20 -16.79
C VAL A 21 18.69 1.72 -16.44
N PHE A 22 17.50 1.12 -16.43
CA PHE A 22 17.34 -0.32 -16.23
C PHE A 22 17.69 -1.06 -17.51
N PRO A 23 18.52 -2.13 -17.46
CA PRO A 23 18.92 -2.87 -18.65
C PRO A 23 17.77 -3.69 -19.26
N THR A 24 16.77 -4.05 -18.46
CA THR A 24 15.56 -4.77 -18.91
C THR A 24 14.35 -4.39 -18.06
N ASN A 25 13.15 -4.58 -18.62
CA ASN A 25 11.88 -4.40 -17.88
C ASN A 25 11.79 -5.32 -16.65
N HIS A 26 12.34 -6.53 -16.74
CA HIS A 26 12.36 -7.47 -15.62
C HIS A 26 13.19 -6.95 -14.43
N ALA A 27 14.32 -6.27 -14.70
CA ALA A 27 15.12 -5.66 -13.64
C ALA A 27 14.34 -4.55 -12.92
N LEU A 28 13.57 -3.74 -13.66
CA LEU A 28 12.68 -2.73 -13.10
C LEU A 28 11.59 -3.38 -12.22
N TYR A 29 10.87 -4.38 -12.72
CA TYR A 29 9.82 -5.05 -11.97
C TYR A 29 10.34 -5.70 -10.68
N LYS A 30 11.51 -6.34 -10.75
CA LYS A 30 12.15 -6.96 -9.57
C LYS A 30 12.46 -5.91 -8.51
N LEU A 31 13.00 -4.75 -8.90
CA LEU A 31 13.29 -3.67 -7.94
C LEU A 31 12.01 -3.15 -7.27
N VAL A 32 10.96 -2.88 -8.06
CA VAL A 32 9.68 -2.38 -7.53
C VAL A 32 9.03 -3.42 -6.60
N TYR A 33 9.10 -4.70 -6.94
CA TYR A 33 8.61 -5.78 -6.08
C TYR A 33 9.37 -5.84 -4.74
N LEU A 34 10.70 -5.73 -4.76
CA LEU A 34 11.50 -5.70 -3.54
C LEU A 34 11.21 -4.46 -2.70
N ALA A 35 11.02 -3.30 -3.33
CA ALA A 35 10.60 -2.07 -2.65
C ALA A 35 9.24 -2.28 -1.96
N TYR A 36 8.24 -2.81 -2.66
CA TYR A 36 6.94 -3.16 -2.10
C TYR A 36 7.07 -4.09 -0.90
N ARG A 37 7.88 -5.16 -1.00
CA ARG A 37 8.07 -6.13 0.09
C ARG A 37 8.63 -5.44 1.34
N ASN A 38 9.56 -4.51 1.18
CA ASN A 38 10.15 -3.75 2.30
C ASN A 38 9.16 -2.74 2.90
N ILE A 39 8.36 -2.08 2.07
CA ILE A 39 7.30 -1.16 2.53
C ILE A 39 6.24 -1.92 3.32
N ARG A 40 5.75 -3.05 2.77
CA ARG A 40 4.73 -3.90 3.39
C ARG A 40 5.13 -4.35 4.79
N LYS A 41 6.41 -4.68 5.02
CA LYS A 41 6.92 -5.08 6.35
C LYS A 41 6.68 -4.02 7.44
N LYS A 42 6.56 -2.74 7.07
CA LYS A 42 6.31 -1.62 7.99
C LYS A 42 4.83 -1.31 8.17
N TRP A 43 3.95 -1.90 7.36
CA TRP A 43 2.49 -1.72 7.45
C TRP A 43 1.90 -2.68 8.47
N THR A 44 2.32 -2.52 9.73
CA THR A 44 1.86 -3.35 10.86
C THR A 44 0.83 -2.63 11.72
N MET A 45 0.73 -1.30 11.60
CA MET A 45 -0.20 -0.50 12.40
C MET A 45 -1.66 -0.80 11.98
N PRO A 46 -2.55 -1.12 12.93
CA PRO A 46 -3.96 -1.29 12.63
C PRO A 46 -4.57 0.02 12.13
N LEU A 47 -5.61 -0.08 11.28
CA LEU A 47 -6.34 1.10 10.82
C LEU A 47 -7.07 1.72 12.01
N ALA A 48 -6.87 3.04 12.18
CA ALA A 48 -7.59 3.81 13.19
C ALA A 48 -9.10 3.70 12.95
N ASN A 49 -9.86 3.47 14.03
CA ASN A 49 -11.33 3.38 14.01
C ASN A 49 -11.88 2.32 13.03
N TRP A 50 -11.14 1.23 12.78
CA TRP A 50 -11.57 0.19 11.86
C TRP A 50 -12.91 -0.44 12.27
N GLY A 51 -13.16 -0.68 13.56
CA GLY A 51 -14.42 -1.26 14.03
C GLY A 51 -15.65 -0.42 13.66
N GLN A 52 -15.59 0.89 13.87
CA GLN A 52 -16.67 1.81 13.51
C GLN A 52 -16.84 1.91 11.99
N THR A 53 -15.72 2.00 11.25
CA THR A 53 -15.74 2.03 9.78
C THR A 53 -16.35 0.75 9.21
N ALA A 54 -15.98 -0.40 9.77
CA ALA A 54 -16.52 -1.69 9.38
C ALA A 54 -18.04 -1.72 9.58
N GLN A 55 -18.56 -1.26 10.74
CA GLN A 55 -20.00 -1.17 11.01
C GLN A 55 -20.73 -0.33 9.97
N GLN A 56 -20.19 0.85 9.64
CA GLN A 56 -20.76 1.70 8.59
C GLN A 56 -20.75 1.01 7.22
N LEU A 57 -19.67 0.28 6.88
CA LEU A 57 -19.59 -0.49 5.64
C LEU A 57 -20.60 -1.63 5.62
N ALA A 58 -20.84 -2.31 6.73
CA ALA A 58 -21.82 -3.39 6.83
C ALA A 58 -23.25 -2.89 6.66
N ILE A 59 -23.59 -1.74 7.23
CA ILE A 59 -24.90 -1.10 7.00
C ILE A 59 -25.05 -0.71 5.52
N LYS A 60 -24.01 -0.10 4.93
CA LYS A 60 -24.06 0.38 3.54
C LYS A 60 -24.04 -0.73 2.49
N PHE A 61 -23.38 -1.84 2.79
CA PHE A 61 -23.13 -2.92 1.83
C PHE A 61 -23.73 -4.27 2.22
N GLY A 62 -24.55 -4.33 3.28
CA GLY A 62 -25.42 -5.43 3.68
C GLY A 62 -24.89 -6.81 3.33
N ASP A 63 -25.52 -7.45 2.34
CA ASP A 63 -25.23 -8.81 1.92
C ASP A 63 -23.79 -9.06 1.45
N ARG A 64 -23.07 -8.01 1.03
CA ARG A 64 -21.70 -8.10 0.51
C ARG A 64 -20.63 -7.94 1.59
N PHE A 65 -20.97 -7.37 2.74
CA PHE A 65 -20.01 -7.12 3.81
C PHE A 65 -20.65 -7.40 5.17
N LYS A 66 -20.46 -8.62 5.67
CA LYS A 66 -20.89 -9.04 6.99
C LYS A 66 -19.74 -8.90 7.97
N ILE A 67 -19.97 -8.19 9.06
CA ILE A 67 -19.09 -8.25 10.24
C ILE A 67 -19.51 -9.52 10.98
N MET A 68 -18.53 -10.37 11.25
CA MET A 68 -18.71 -11.65 11.95
C MET A 68 -19.50 -11.48 13.25
#